data_AF-A0A7W6FVF9-F1
#
_entry.id   AF-A0A7W6FVF9-F1
#
_cell.length_a   1.000
_cell.length_b   1.000
_cell.length_c   1.000
_cell.angle_alpha   90.00
_cell.angle_beta   90.00
_cell.angle_gamma   90.00
#
_symmetry.space_group_name_H-M   'P 1'
#
loop_
_entity.id
_entity.type
_entity.pdbx_description
1 polymer ?
#
loop_
_entity_poly.entity_id
_entity_poly.type
_entity_poly.pdbx_seq_one_letter_code
_entity_poly.pdbx_strand_id
1 'polypeptide(L)'
;MVDRNILLIEPDYKNKYPPLGLMKIAQYHGPRGKRDRVRFVKGRDRSVLSQAWDRIYVTTLFSFEYPKIAETIDFALEVANRQADKVFVGGIAASLMHGRFLGEKRWHGVRFIKGLLSTSPAQSLQLDDFAEELYSDDVSGRPIEDLIPDYSILDQIDYRYPVRDAYFAYTSRGCIRKCHFCGVPKLEGMQRDTDSLTDVVRSIDELYGPRKDLILMDNNVVASGRFKDIMAEIRDLGFTPGAKLQREGQRVPVSRRVDFNQGVDARILCKDPMFLRELSTIALRPLRIAFDHLGVRKPYEQAVRIAHSFGLTELSNYMLYNFHDGPDDLFERMRLNVTLNEELGVRIWSFPMRFQPTDRPDRGHIGEKWSRYQLRSMQIVLQATHGVVSGEPDFFRRAFGDTYQDYLRILAMPHDFIFNRDWYEFGPGRAEFEEYGKAVAKLSDGDRAELVSLLSSCDPRHFDRLPEQTSSTAVRTVLPFHVPHPKTTWAGVWRSDRPGIADVGLPDDERVEDAGLDYEEDAAGTIVETSMETA
;
A
#
# COMPACT_ATOMS: atom_id res chain seq x y z
N MET A 1 -34.17 -23.25 11.17
CA MET A 1 -33.07 -22.26 11.26
C MET A 1 -33.54 -21.03 10.52
N VAL A 2 -33.46 -19.86 11.15
CA VAL A 2 -33.85 -18.60 10.52
C VAL A 2 -32.61 -18.09 9.80
N ASP A 3 -32.66 -18.01 8.47
CA ASP A 3 -31.59 -17.43 7.66
C ASP A 3 -31.41 -15.96 8.06
N ARG A 4 -30.32 -15.60 8.74
CA ARG A 4 -30.06 -14.19 9.09
C ARG A 4 -29.50 -13.45 7.89
N ASN A 5 -29.83 -12.17 7.78
CA ASN A 5 -29.30 -11.29 6.75
C ASN A 5 -28.05 -10.59 7.29
N ILE A 6 -26.91 -10.89 6.70
CA ILE A 6 -25.60 -10.37 7.11
C ILE A 6 -25.02 -9.52 5.98
N LEU A 7 -24.72 -8.26 6.30
CA LEU A 7 -24.10 -7.33 5.36
C LEU A 7 -22.62 -7.15 5.69
N LEU A 8 -21.78 -7.22 4.67
CA LEU A 8 -20.36 -6.95 4.73
C LEU A 8 -20.08 -5.72 3.85
N ILE A 9 -19.40 -4.72 4.40
CA ILE A 9 -19.09 -3.46 3.71
C ILE A 9 -17.58 -3.22 3.76
N GLU A 10 -16.98 -3.13 2.57
CA GLU A 10 -15.66 -2.53 2.41
C GLU A 10 -15.83 -1.08 1.97
N PRO A 11 -15.15 -0.09 2.58
CA PRO A 11 -15.13 1.27 2.06
C PRO A 11 -14.62 1.34 0.61
N ASP A 12 -14.89 2.47 -0.07
CA ASP A 12 -14.53 2.68 -1.48
C ASP A 12 -13.04 3.02 -1.68
N TYR A 13 -12.21 2.07 -1.24
CA TYR A 13 -10.76 2.07 -1.42
C TYR A 13 -10.40 1.65 -2.84
N LYS A 14 -9.34 2.25 -3.38
CA LYS A 14 -8.68 1.75 -4.58
C LYS A 14 -7.58 0.79 -4.13
N ASN A 15 -7.96 -0.44 -3.78
CA ASN A 15 -7.07 -1.41 -3.15
C ASN A 15 -6.86 -2.65 -3.99
N LYS A 16 -5.63 -3.18 -3.98
CA LYS A 16 -5.32 -4.34 -4.81
C LYS A 16 -5.77 -5.67 -4.19
N TYR A 17 -5.79 -5.76 -2.87
CA TYR A 17 -6.13 -6.97 -2.12
C TYR A 17 -7.62 -7.02 -1.78
N PRO A 18 -8.28 -8.19 -1.91
CA PRO A 18 -9.63 -8.36 -1.38
C PRO A 18 -9.63 -8.29 0.16
N PRO A 19 -10.77 -7.91 0.79
CA PRO A 19 -10.87 -7.73 2.23
C PRO A 19 -10.89 -9.07 2.97
N LEU A 20 -9.71 -9.65 3.22
CA LEU A 20 -9.56 -11.00 3.74
C LEU A 20 -10.32 -11.25 5.05
N GLY A 21 -10.38 -10.25 5.95
CA GLY A 21 -11.18 -10.34 7.18
C GLY A 21 -12.67 -10.51 6.90
N LEU A 22 -13.23 -9.78 5.94
CA LEU A 22 -14.63 -9.93 5.53
C LEU A 22 -14.87 -11.26 4.82
N MET A 23 -13.91 -11.76 4.03
CA MET A 23 -14.03 -13.08 3.39
C MET A 23 -14.10 -14.21 4.44
N LYS A 24 -13.38 -14.09 5.56
CA LYS A 24 -13.46 -15.07 6.65
C LYS A 24 -14.74 -14.94 7.47
N ILE A 25 -15.21 -13.72 7.70
CA ILE A 25 -16.53 -13.47 8.31
C ILE A 25 -17.65 -14.03 7.41
N ALA A 26 -17.52 -13.89 6.09
CA ALA A 26 -18.43 -14.50 5.13
C ALA A 26 -18.44 -16.03 5.23
N GLN A 27 -17.28 -16.68 5.38
CA GLN A 27 -17.21 -18.13 5.60
C GLN A 27 -17.89 -18.54 6.92
N TYR A 28 -17.70 -17.77 8.00
CA TYR A 28 -18.35 -18.01 9.30
C TYR A 28 -19.88 -17.95 9.20
N HIS A 29 -20.41 -16.95 8.51
CA HIS A 29 -21.85 -16.79 8.35
C HIS A 29 -22.44 -17.68 7.25
N GLY A 30 -21.68 -17.96 6.20
CA GLY A 30 -22.16 -18.56 4.96
C GLY A 30 -22.63 -20.01 5.06
N PRO A 31 -22.85 -20.68 3.91
CA PRO A 31 -23.52 -21.98 3.82
C PRO A 31 -22.87 -23.12 4.62
N ARG A 32 -21.57 -23.01 4.92
CA ARG A 32 -20.78 -24.01 5.67
C ARG A 32 -20.54 -23.62 7.13
N GLY A 33 -20.96 -22.43 7.53
CA GLY A 33 -20.94 -21.97 8.91
C GLY A 33 -22.35 -21.88 9.47
N LYS A 34 -22.81 -20.67 9.76
CA LYS A 34 -24.15 -20.41 10.36
C LYS A 34 -25.32 -20.56 9.38
N ARG A 35 -25.06 -20.65 8.08
CA ARG A 35 -26.06 -20.76 6.99
C ARG A 35 -26.93 -19.51 6.83
N ASP A 36 -26.32 -18.36 7.08
CA ASP A 36 -26.91 -17.05 6.88
C ASP A 36 -26.81 -16.59 5.41
N ARG A 37 -27.58 -15.55 5.09
CA ARG A 37 -27.55 -14.85 3.80
C ARG A 37 -26.53 -13.73 3.88
N VAL A 38 -25.38 -13.95 3.25
CA VAL A 38 -24.28 -12.98 3.22
C VAL A 38 -24.36 -12.14 1.95
N ARG A 39 -24.43 -10.82 2.11
CA ARG A 39 -24.26 -9.83 1.04
C ARG A 39 -22.98 -9.04 1.28
N PHE A 40 -22.15 -8.92 0.26
CA PHE A 40 -20.98 -8.05 0.27
C PHE A 40 -21.17 -6.89 -0.69
N VAL A 41 -20.81 -5.68 -0.23
CA VAL A 41 -20.77 -4.47 -1.04
C VAL A 41 -19.47 -3.71 -0.80
N LYS A 42 -19.06 -2.96 -1.82
CA LYS A 42 -17.95 -2.02 -1.75
C LYS A 42 -18.48 -0.59 -1.89
N GLY A 43 -18.03 0.30 -1.01
CA GLY A 43 -18.51 1.67 -0.91
C GLY A 43 -19.94 1.77 -0.38
N ARG A 44 -20.64 2.82 -0.80
CA ARG A 44 -22.00 3.17 -0.33
C ARG A 44 -23.06 2.69 -1.33
N ASP A 45 -23.04 1.39 -1.65
CA ASP A 45 -24.01 0.78 -2.59
C ASP A 45 -25.44 0.86 -2.02
N ARG A 46 -26.28 1.70 -2.61
CA ARG A 46 -27.64 1.95 -2.13
C ARG A 46 -28.60 0.78 -2.34
N SER A 47 -28.22 -0.26 -3.09
CA SER A 47 -29.05 -1.46 -3.32
C SER A 47 -29.42 -2.17 -2.00
N VAL A 48 -28.56 -2.06 -0.98
CA VAL A 48 -28.76 -2.73 0.32
C VAL A 48 -29.73 -2.02 1.26
N LEU A 49 -30.23 -0.83 0.91
CA LEU A 49 -31.19 -0.07 1.73
C LEU A 49 -32.60 -0.68 1.76
N SER A 50 -32.93 -1.51 0.77
CA SER A 50 -34.25 -2.13 0.64
C SER A 50 -34.44 -3.38 1.53
N GLN A 51 -33.40 -3.80 2.23
CA GLN A 51 -33.36 -5.03 3.01
C GLN A 51 -33.08 -4.74 4.49
N ALA A 52 -33.77 -5.48 5.37
CA ALA A 52 -33.46 -5.46 6.80
C ALA A 52 -32.28 -6.39 7.09
N TRP A 53 -31.29 -5.88 7.82
CA TRP A 53 -30.07 -6.60 8.20
C TRP A 53 -30.11 -6.97 9.68
N ASP A 54 -29.74 -8.21 10.00
CA ASP A 54 -29.57 -8.68 11.37
C ASP A 54 -28.20 -8.23 11.93
N ARG A 55 -27.17 -8.16 11.07
CA ARG A 55 -25.84 -7.65 11.43
C ARG A 55 -25.11 -7.05 10.23
N ILE A 56 -24.34 -6.00 10.49
CA ILE A 56 -23.53 -5.30 9.49
C ILE A 56 -22.07 -5.26 9.96
N TYR A 57 -21.14 -5.67 9.11
CA TYR A 57 -19.71 -5.61 9.34
C TYR A 57 -19.05 -4.62 8.39
N VAL A 58 -18.29 -3.67 8.92
CA VAL A 58 -17.49 -2.72 8.15
C VAL A 58 -16.01 -3.00 8.42
N THR A 59 -15.24 -3.25 7.37
CA THR A 59 -13.77 -3.36 7.49
C THR A 59 -13.10 -2.02 7.33
N THR A 60 -11.91 -1.87 7.91
CA THR A 60 -11.10 -0.67 7.81
C THR A 60 -9.66 -1.04 7.45
N LEU A 61 -9.06 -0.28 6.52
CA LEU A 61 -7.70 -0.52 6.03
C LEU A 61 -6.73 0.51 6.62
N PHE A 62 -6.35 1.56 5.88
CA PHE A 62 -5.35 2.50 6.35
C PHE A 62 -5.92 3.61 7.24
N SER A 63 -5.14 4.04 8.22
CA SER A 63 -5.57 5.09 9.17
C SER A 63 -5.87 6.42 8.48
N PHE A 64 -5.07 6.78 7.47
CA PHE A 64 -5.24 8.02 6.70
C PHE A 64 -6.47 8.02 5.78
N GLU A 65 -7.16 6.89 5.62
CA GLU A 65 -8.43 6.82 4.90
C GLU A 65 -9.63 7.05 5.84
N TYR A 66 -9.39 7.61 7.03
CA TYR A 66 -10.40 7.93 8.03
C TYR A 66 -11.63 8.65 7.45
N PRO A 67 -11.52 9.62 6.52
CA PRO A 67 -12.70 10.24 5.91
C PRO A 67 -13.60 9.24 5.18
N LYS A 68 -13.03 8.38 4.33
CA LYS A 68 -13.79 7.34 3.61
C LYS A 68 -14.39 6.30 4.55
N ILE A 69 -13.64 5.93 5.60
CA ILE A 69 -14.13 5.04 6.65
C ILE A 69 -15.34 5.67 7.35
N ALA A 70 -15.23 6.94 7.74
CA ALA A 70 -16.28 7.66 8.43
C ALA A 70 -17.57 7.73 7.60
N GLU A 71 -17.46 8.09 6.32
CA GLU A 71 -18.60 8.07 5.40
C GLU A 71 -19.26 6.70 5.28
N THR A 72 -18.45 5.63 5.34
CA THR A 72 -18.94 4.25 5.25
C THR A 72 -19.63 3.80 6.53
N ILE A 73 -19.13 4.19 7.72
CA ILE A 73 -19.80 3.93 9.01
C ILE A 73 -21.13 4.68 9.08
N ASP A 74 -21.16 5.94 8.65
CA ASP A 74 -22.38 6.74 8.62
C ASP A 74 -23.43 6.11 7.68
N PHE A 75 -22.99 5.57 6.54
CA PHE A 75 -23.83 4.79 5.63
C PHE A 75 -24.30 3.47 6.26
N ALA A 76 -23.43 2.72 6.94
CA ALA A 76 -23.81 1.50 7.64
C ALA A 76 -24.91 1.76 8.69
N LEU A 77 -24.85 2.90 9.39
CA LEU A 77 -25.89 3.33 10.31
C LEU A 77 -27.20 3.71 9.61
N GLU A 78 -27.15 4.30 8.41
CA GLU A 78 -28.34 4.51 7.56
C GLU A 78 -28.97 3.16 7.19
N VAL A 79 -28.17 2.22 6.71
CA VAL A 79 -28.60 0.86 6.32
C VAL A 79 -29.18 0.08 7.51
N ALA A 80 -28.63 0.27 8.71
CA ALA A 80 -29.14 -0.32 9.94
C ALA A 80 -30.43 0.34 10.48
N ASN A 81 -30.99 1.34 9.77
CA ASN A 81 -32.08 2.18 10.27
C ASN A 81 -31.77 2.76 11.67
N ARG A 82 -30.53 3.24 11.85
CA ARG A 82 -29.96 3.80 13.10
C ARG A 82 -29.87 2.84 14.29
N GLN A 83 -30.04 1.53 14.10
CA GLN A 83 -29.74 0.51 15.12
C GLN A 83 -28.22 0.26 15.18
N ALA A 84 -27.52 1.10 15.92
CA ALA A 84 -26.06 1.10 15.98
C ALA A 84 -25.47 -0.20 16.56
N ASP A 85 -26.21 -0.88 17.44
CA ASP A 85 -25.86 -2.19 18.04
C ASP A 85 -25.68 -3.31 17.01
N LYS A 86 -26.24 -3.14 15.80
CA LYS A 86 -26.07 -4.08 14.68
C LYS A 86 -24.80 -3.85 13.88
N VAL A 87 -24.10 -2.73 14.09
CA VAL A 87 -22.95 -2.32 13.28
C VAL A 87 -21.65 -2.66 14.00
N PHE A 88 -20.84 -3.48 13.35
CA PHE A 88 -19.54 -3.94 13.81
C PHE A 88 -18.48 -3.36 12.90
N VAL A 89 -17.51 -2.64 13.46
CA VAL A 89 -16.42 -2.01 12.69
C VAL A 89 -15.10 -2.59 13.16
N GLY A 90 -14.34 -3.18 12.26
CA GLY A 90 -13.04 -3.81 12.56
C GLY A 90 -11.99 -3.50 11.51
N GLY A 91 -10.81 -4.10 11.66
CA GLY A 91 -9.69 -3.91 10.73
C GLY A 91 -8.56 -3.04 11.28
N ILE A 92 -7.62 -2.70 10.40
CA ILE A 92 -6.32 -2.11 10.75
C ILE A 92 -6.50 -0.72 11.37
N ALA A 93 -7.22 0.19 10.71
CA ALA A 93 -7.44 1.54 11.21
C ALA A 93 -8.26 1.55 12.51
N ALA A 94 -9.35 0.78 12.59
CA ALA A 94 -10.18 0.65 13.80
C ALA A 94 -9.40 0.12 15.01
N SER A 95 -8.38 -0.70 14.76
CA SER A 95 -7.52 -1.25 15.81
C SER A 95 -6.42 -0.27 16.26
N LEU A 96 -5.77 0.41 15.31
CA LEU A 96 -4.66 1.34 15.59
C LEU A 96 -5.13 2.68 16.13
N MET A 97 -6.29 3.16 15.70
CA MET A 97 -6.93 4.40 16.15
C MET A 97 -8.14 4.16 17.05
N HIS A 98 -8.16 3.04 17.77
CA HIS A 98 -9.36 2.58 18.50
C HIS A 98 -10.02 3.64 19.39
N GLY A 99 -9.23 4.40 20.15
CA GLY A 99 -9.74 5.48 21.01
C GLY A 99 -10.41 6.62 20.24
N ARG A 100 -9.95 6.93 19.02
CA ARG A 100 -10.57 7.94 18.15
C ARG A 100 -11.96 7.50 17.69
N PHE A 101 -12.09 6.23 17.28
CA PHE A 101 -13.38 5.68 16.87
C PHE A 101 -14.38 5.63 18.03
N LEU A 102 -13.96 5.18 19.21
CA LEU A 102 -14.81 5.17 20.41
C LEU A 102 -15.22 6.58 20.87
N GLY A 103 -14.36 7.58 20.67
CA GLY A 103 -14.61 8.96 21.08
C GLY A 103 -15.60 9.73 20.20
N GLU A 104 -15.98 9.19 19.03
CA GLU A 104 -16.86 9.85 18.08
C GLU A 104 -18.34 9.67 18.44
N LYS A 105 -18.98 10.75 18.90
CA LYS A 105 -20.34 10.69 19.48
C LYS A 105 -21.41 10.17 18.53
N ARG A 106 -21.28 10.47 17.23
CA ARG A 106 -22.25 10.02 16.21
C ARG A 106 -22.24 8.50 15.99
N TRP A 107 -21.23 7.79 16.49
CA TRP A 107 -21.12 6.33 16.40
C TRP A 107 -21.40 5.64 17.74
N HIS A 108 -22.04 6.34 18.67
CA HIS A 108 -22.46 5.73 19.93
C HIS A 108 -23.37 4.51 19.67
N GLY A 109 -23.03 3.38 20.29
CA GLY A 109 -23.69 2.08 20.09
C GLY A 109 -23.06 1.20 19.00
N VAL A 110 -22.21 1.75 18.11
CA VAL A 110 -21.43 0.94 17.16
C VAL A 110 -20.38 0.13 17.91
N ARG A 111 -20.23 -1.15 17.55
CA ARG A 111 -19.23 -2.02 18.15
C ARG A 111 -17.92 -1.96 17.37
N PHE A 112 -16.93 -1.29 17.93
CA PHE A 112 -15.58 -1.27 17.37
C PHE A 112 -14.75 -2.45 17.89
N ILE A 113 -14.28 -3.31 16.98
CA ILE A 113 -13.46 -4.48 17.30
C ILE A 113 -11.98 -4.15 17.11
N LYS A 114 -11.18 -4.41 18.15
CA LYS A 114 -9.73 -4.16 18.15
C LYS A 114 -8.97 -5.48 18.04
N GLY A 115 -8.03 -5.55 17.10
CA GLY A 115 -7.12 -6.69 16.94
C GLY A 115 -7.69 -7.81 16.07
N LEU A 116 -7.05 -8.97 16.16
CA LEU A 116 -7.40 -10.16 15.37
C LEU A 116 -8.60 -10.92 15.97
N LEU A 117 -9.42 -11.54 15.12
CA LEU A 117 -10.51 -12.44 15.50
C LEU A 117 -10.00 -13.86 15.84
N SER A 118 -9.06 -13.91 16.78
CA SER A 118 -8.20 -15.08 17.07
C SER A 118 -8.67 -15.94 18.25
N THR A 119 -9.77 -15.58 18.90
CA THR A 119 -10.45 -16.39 19.92
C THR A 119 -11.77 -16.93 19.35
N SER A 120 -12.59 -17.59 20.17
CA SER A 120 -13.90 -18.07 19.70
C SER A 120 -14.73 -16.93 19.08
N PRO A 121 -15.65 -17.23 18.13
CA PRO A 121 -16.42 -16.21 17.43
C PRO A 121 -17.13 -15.22 18.36
N ALA A 122 -17.82 -15.70 19.40
CA ALA A 122 -18.51 -14.82 20.34
C ALA A 122 -17.56 -13.89 21.11
N GLN A 123 -16.41 -14.40 21.56
CA GLN A 123 -15.41 -13.60 22.29
C GLN A 123 -14.73 -12.58 21.38
N SER A 124 -14.33 -12.98 20.18
CA SER A 124 -13.67 -12.10 19.20
C SER A 124 -14.59 -10.98 18.71
N LEU A 125 -15.89 -11.28 18.56
CA LEU A 125 -16.91 -10.29 18.22
C LEU A 125 -17.46 -9.54 19.45
N GLN A 126 -16.99 -9.88 20.66
CA GLN A 126 -17.38 -9.27 21.93
C GLN A 126 -18.90 -9.32 22.18
N LEU A 127 -19.54 -10.41 21.77
CA LEU A 127 -20.99 -10.57 21.86
C LEU A 127 -21.43 -10.72 23.32
N ASP A 128 -22.57 -10.13 23.66
CA ASP A 128 -23.17 -10.24 24.98
C ASP A 128 -24.28 -11.30 25.01
N ASP A 129 -24.03 -12.39 25.76
CA ASP A 129 -24.99 -13.48 25.98
C ASP A 129 -26.18 -13.02 26.83
N PHE A 130 -25.98 -12.09 27.76
CA PHE A 130 -27.06 -11.57 28.60
C PHE A 130 -28.04 -10.71 27.79
N ALA A 131 -27.54 -10.04 26.75
CA ALA A 131 -28.36 -9.31 25.79
C ALA A 131 -28.96 -10.21 24.68
N GLU A 132 -28.74 -11.52 24.76
CA GLU A 132 -29.16 -12.51 23.76
C GLU A 132 -28.70 -12.16 22.33
N GLU A 133 -27.48 -11.62 22.20
CA GLU A 133 -26.97 -11.21 20.90
C GLU A 133 -26.81 -12.43 19.96
N LEU A 134 -27.00 -12.19 18.67
CA LEU A 134 -26.92 -13.23 17.65
C LEU A 134 -25.58 -14.00 17.69
N TYR A 135 -25.63 -15.29 18.02
CA TYR A 135 -24.47 -16.19 18.18
C TYR A 135 -23.53 -15.89 19.36
N SER A 136 -24.04 -15.25 20.41
CA SER A 136 -23.32 -15.04 21.67
C SER A 136 -22.93 -16.34 22.38
N ASP A 137 -23.63 -17.44 22.08
CA ASP A 137 -23.36 -18.80 22.57
C ASP A 137 -22.16 -19.49 21.89
N ASP A 138 -21.62 -18.93 20.80
CA ASP A 138 -20.47 -19.51 20.07
C ASP A 138 -19.12 -19.23 20.77
N VAL A 139 -18.98 -19.79 21.96
CA VAL A 139 -17.80 -19.66 22.83
C VAL A 139 -16.75 -20.75 22.61
N SER A 140 -17.03 -21.71 21.73
CA SER A 140 -16.16 -22.87 21.46
C SER A 140 -15.88 -23.12 19.99
N GLY A 141 -16.51 -22.38 19.07
CA GLY A 141 -16.25 -22.47 17.65
C GLY A 141 -14.82 -22.09 17.29
N ARG A 142 -14.38 -22.57 16.12
CA ARG A 142 -13.08 -22.24 15.55
C ARG A 142 -12.96 -20.71 15.40
N PRO A 143 -11.82 -20.09 15.77
CA PRO A 143 -11.61 -18.67 15.55
C PRO A 143 -11.86 -18.27 14.09
N ILE A 144 -12.51 -17.13 13.88
CA ILE A 144 -12.81 -16.63 12.53
C ILE A 144 -11.51 -16.40 11.75
N GLU A 145 -10.44 -15.99 12.43
CA GLU A 145 -9.12 -15.82 11.83
C GLU A 145 -8.53 -17.11 11.23
N ASP A 146 -8.94 -18.29 11.70
CA ASP A 146 -8.40 -19.57 11.21
C ASP A 146 -9.28 -20.18 10.10
N LEU A 147 -10.39 -19.53 9.75
CA LEU A 147 -11.22 -19.96 8.64
C LEU A 147 -10.56 -19.63 7.29
N ILE A 148 -10.78 -20.50 6.31
CA ILE A 148 -10.47 -20.16 4.92
C ILE A 148 -11.40 -19.04 4.43
N PRO A 149 -10.93 -18.19 3.52
CA PRO A 149 -11.73 -17.07 3.03
C PRO A 149 -12.80 -17.52 2.03
N ASP A 150 -14.00 -16.94 2.13
CA ASP A 150 -15.06 -17.14 1.15
C ASP A 150 -14.84 -16.27 -0.08
N TYR A 151 -14.38 -16.87 -1.18
CA TYR A 151 -14.14 -16.16 -2.43
C TYR A 151 -15.42 -15.75 -3.16
N SER A 152 -16.56 -16.39 -2.87
CA SER A 152 -17.81 -16.16 -3.61
C SER A 152 -18.35 -14.74 -3.41
N ILE A 153 -17.99 -14.09 -2.29
CA ILE A 153 -18.41 -12.70 -2.05
C ILE A 153 -17.81 -11.74 -3.08
N LEU A 154 -16.65 -12.05 -3.65
CA LEU A 154 -15.96 -11.19 -4.61
C LEU A 154 -16.71 -11.11 -5.96
N ASP A 155 -17.60 -12.07 -6.23
CA ASP A 155 -18.45 -12.07 -7.43
C ASP A 155 -19.75 -11.25 -7.25
N GLN A 156 -20.00 -10.72 -6.04
CA GLN A 156 -21.19 -9.93 -5.73
C GLN A 156 -21.05 -8.44 -6.08
N ILE A 157 -19.85 -8.02 -6.51
CA ILE A 157 -19.48 -6.64 -6.81
C ILE A 157 -18.77 -6.56 -8.18
N ASP A 158 -18.83 -5.39 -8.80
CA ASP A 158 -18.18 -5.16 -10.10
C ASP A 158 -16.67 -4.90 -10.00
N TYR A 159 -16.21 -4.42 -8.85
CA TYR A 159 -14.80 -4.11 -8.63
C TYR A 159 -13.94 -5.38 -8.71
N ARG A 160 -12.91 -5.35 -9.56
CA ARG A 160 -12.01 -6.47 -9.78
C ARG A 160 -10.67 -6.18 -9.12
N TYR A 161 -10.42 -6.80 -7.96
CA TYR A 161 -9.13 -6.75 -7.29
C TYR A 161 -8.01 -7.30 -8.21
N PRO A 162 -6.92 -6.53 -8.46
CA PRO A 162 -5.77 -6.97 -9.24
C PRO A 162 -5.24 -8.36 -8.87
N VAL A 163 -5.15 -8.68 -7.57
CA VAL A 163 -4.60 -9.96 -7.09
C VAL A 163 -5.66 -11.06 -6.85
N ARG A 164 -6.91 -10.90 -7.33
CA ARG A 164 -8.03 -11.80 -7.01
C ARG A 164 -7.80 -13.29 -7.29
N ASP A 165 -6.92 -13.62 -8.24
CA ASP A 165 -6.65 -15.00 -8.65
C ASP A 165 -5.46 -15.61 -7.88
N ALA A 166 -5.57 -15.59 -6.55
CA ALA A 166 -4.55 -16.09 -5.65
C ALA A 166 -5.15 -16.83 -4.45
N TYR A 167 -4.41 -17.80 -3.93
CA TYR A 167 -4.57 -18.25 -2.55
C TYR A 167 -4.06 -17.14 -1.63
N PHE A 168 -4.91 -16.67 -0.72
CA PHE A 168 -4.52 -15.76 0.35
C PHE A 168 -4.35 -16.58 1.62
N ALA A 169 -3.11 -16.74 2.04
CA ALA A 169 -2.78 -17.55 3.19
C ALA A 169 -1.72 -16.86 4.05
N TYR A 170 -1.51 -17.46 5.20
CA TYR A 170 -0.40 -17.12 6.05
C TYR A 170 0.18 -18.42 6.59
N THR A 171 1.48 -18.40 6.84
CA THR A 171 2.17 -19.48 7.55
C THR A 171 2.62 -19.07 8.96
N SER A 172 2.57 -17.77 9.23
CA SER A 172 2.82 -17.15 10.51
C SER A 172 2.07 -15.82 10.65
N ARG A 173 1.83 -15.42 11.91
CA ARG A 173 1.33 -14.10 12.35
C ARG A 173 2.39 -13.42 13.20
N GLY A 174 2.28 -12.10 13.36
CA GLY A 174 3.16 -11.31 14.20
C GLY A 174 4.57 -11.17 13.61
N CYS A 175 5.46 -10.52 14.35
CA CYS A 175 6.84 -10.33 13.93
C CYS A 175 7.79 -10.36 15.14
N ILE A 176 8.98 -10.90 14.95
CA ILE A 176 10.05 -10.86 15.97
C ILE A 176 10.62 -9.45 16.19
N ARG A 177 10.30 -8.50 15.29
CA ARG A 177 10.79 -7.11 15.34
C ARG A 177 9.75 -6.20 15.99
N LYS A 178 10.23 -5.12 16.60
CA LYS A 178 9.42 -4.09 17.26
C LYS A 178 9.65 -2.73 16.61
N CYS A 179 9.63 -2.68 15.28
CA CYS A 179 9.88 -1.46 14.52
C CYS A 179 8.84 -0.38 14.88
N HIS A 180 9.29 0.82 15.26
CA HIS A 180 8.42 1.89 15.74
C HIS A 180 7.40 2.38 14.71
N PHE A 181 7.77 2.36 13.44
CA PHE A 181 6.90 2.76 12.32
C PHE A 181 5.84 1.70 11.96
N CYS A 182 5.93 0.48 12.50
CA CYS A 182 5.14 -0.65 12.05
C CYS A 182 3.89 -0.87 12.91
N GLY A 183 2.76 -1.19 12.29
CA GLY A 183 1.51 -1.56 12.98
C GLY A 183 1.51 -2.98 13.57
N VAL A 184 2.32 -3.90 13.02
CA VAL A 184 2.30 -5.33 13.35
C VAL A 184 2.48 -5.62 14.86
N PRO A 185 3.46 -5.02 15.58
CA PRO A 185 3.61 -5.31 17.01
C PRO A 185 2.39 -4.91 17.85
N LYS A 186 1.64 -3.89 17.41
CA LYS A 186 0.41 -3.43 18.07
C LYS A 186 -0.81 -4.30 17.72
N LEU A 187 -0.86 -4.79 16.48
CA LEU A 187 -2.00 -5.53 15.92
C LEU A 187 -1.94 -7.04 16.20
N GLU A 188 -0.77 -7.64 15.96
CA GLU A 188 -0.58 -9.09 15.93
C GLU A 188 0.38 -9.57 17.02
N GLY A 189 1.29 -8.71 17.49
CA GLY A 189 2.24 -9.04 18.55
C GLY A 189 3.44 -9.87 18.09
N MET A 190 3.91 -10.74 18.98
CA MET A 190 5.07 -11.62 18.73
C MET A 190 4.75 -12.66 17.66
N GLN A 191 5.78 -13.08 16.92
CA GLN A 191 5.60 -14.06 15.87
C GLN A 191 5.10 -15.41 16.41
N ARG A 192 4.12 -15.99 15.71
CA ARG A 192 3.59 -17.33 15.95
C ARG A 192 3.29 -18.02 14.62
N ASP A 193 3.50 -19.32 14.56
CA ASP A 193 3.12 -20.12 13.38
C ASP A 193 1.60 -20.30 13.33
N THR A 194 1.07 -20.52 12.13
CA THR A 194 -0.35 -20.83 11.88
C THR A 194 -0.53 -22.30 11.45
N ASP A 195 -1.78 -22.66 11.15
CA ASP A 195 -2.15 -23.97 10.60
C ASP A 195 -1.42 -24.30 9.29
N SER A 196 -1.52 -25.57 8.85
CA SER A 196 -0.88 -26.05 7.63
C SER A 196 -1.34 -25.28 6.40
N LEU A 197 -0.36 -24.80 5.62
CA LEU A 197 -0.61 -24.16 4.33
C LEU A 197 -1.28 -25.14 3.35
N THR A 198 -0.87 -26.40 3.40
CA THR A 198 -1.42 -27.48 2.57
C THR A 198 -2.93 -27.63 2.76
N ASP A 199 -3.38 -27.64 4.02
CA ASP A 199 -4.81 -27.80 4.34
C ASP A 199 -5.62 -26.58 3.87
N VAL A 200 -5.07 -25.37 4.03
CA VAL A 200 -5.71 -24.14 3.53
C VAL A 200 -5.88 -24.18 2.02
N VAL A 201 -4.82 -24.52 1.27
CA VAL A 201 -4.86 -24.55 -0.20
C VAL A 201 -5.82 -25.63 -0.71
N ARG A 202 -5.76 -26.85 -0.15
CA ARG A 202 -6.68 -27.93 -0.53
C ARG A 202 -8.14 -27.58 -0.24
N SER A 203 -8.41 -26.99 0.93
CA SER A 203 -9.77 -26.57 1.28
C SER A 203 -10.29 -25.47 0.36
N ILE A 204 -9.43 -24.55 -0.10
CA ILE A 204 -9.81 -23.53 -1.09
C ILE A 204 -10.09 -24.19 -2.45
N ASP A 205 -9.25 -25.13 -2.89
CA ASP A 205 -9.44 -25.85 -4.15
C ASP A 205 -10.75 -26.62 -4.20
N GLU A 206 -11.06 -27.36 -3.13
CA GLU A 206 -12.28 -28.15 -3.03
C GLU A 206 -13.55 -27.29 -3.15
N LEU A 207 -13.52 -26.06 -2.66
CA LEU A 207 -14.69 -25.21 -2.56
C LEU A 207 -14.81 -24.18 -3.68
N TYR A 208 -13.69 -23.69 -4.19
CA TYR A 208 -13.63 -22.55 -5.08
C TYR A 208 -12.76 -22.78 -6.33
N GLY A 209 -12.16 -23.96 -6.43
CA GLY A 209 -11.28 -24.33 -7.52
C GLY A 209 -9.88 -23.72 -7.44
N PRO A 210 -8.97 -24.18 -8.32
CA PRO A 210 -7.56 -23.84 -8.27
C PRO A 210 -7.28 -22.37 -8.58
N ARG A 211 -6.43 -21.75 -7.74
CA ARG A 211 -5.94 -20.38 -7.91
C ARG A 211 -4.56 -20.37 -8.56
N LYS A 212 -4.29 -19.30 -9.30
CA LYS A 212 -3.05 -19.14 -10.05
C LYS A 212 -1.86 -18.91 -9.12
N ASP A 213 -1.95 -17.91 -8.26
CA ASP A 213 -0.85 -17.47 -7.40
C ASP A 213 -1.02 -17.91 -5.95
N LEU A 214 0.07 -17.93 -5.20
CA LEU A 214 0.11 -18.06 -3.76
C LEU A 214 0.64 -16.77 -3.15
N ILE A 215 -0.21 -16.02 -2.46
CA ILE A 215 0.16 -14.78 -1.77
C ILE A 215 0.17 -15.05 -0.27
N LEU A 216 1.37 -15.02 0.29
CA LEU A 216 1.61 -15.19 1.72
C LEU A 216 1.72 -13.83 2.39
N MET A 217 0.81 -13.61 3.33
CA MET A 217 0.62 -12.33 4.02
C MET A 217 1.46 -12.23 5.31
N ASP A 218 2.37 -13.19 5.52
CA ASP A 218 3.32 -13.24 6.61
C ASP A 218 4.13 -11.95 6.75
N ASN A 219 4.24 -11.44 7.97
CA ASN A 219 5.04 -10.24 8.24
C ASN A 219 6.55 -10.46 8.14
N ASN A 220 7.01 -11.70 8.38
CA ASN A 220 8.41 -12.08 8.27
C ASN A 220 8.59 -13.61 8.17
N VAL A 221 8.34 -14.19 7.00
CA VAL A 221 8.40 -15.66 6.82
C VAL A 221 9.77 -16.26 7.17
N VAL A 222 10.86 -15.55 6.88
CA VAL A 222 12.23 -16.04 7.13
C VAL A 222 12.59 -16.08 8.61
N ALA A 223 11.77 -15.49 9.48
CA ALA A 223 11.92 -15.60 10.93
C ALA A 223 11.14 -16.79 11.53
N SER A 224 10.30 -17.49 10.76
CA SER A 224 9.60 -18.69 11.26
C SER A 224 10.58 -19.83 11.52
N GLY A 225 10.41 -20.52 12.65
CA GLY A 225 11.14 -21.75 12.96
C GLY A 225 10.83 -22.89 11.99
N ARG A 226 9.67 -22.83 11.31
CA ARG A 226 9.20 -23.78 10.30
C ARG A 226 9.56 -23.37 8.87
N PHE A 227 10.46 -22.40 8.67
CA PHE A 227 10.77 -21.87 7.34
C PHE A 227 11.03 -22.96 6.27
N LYS A 228 11.85 -23.97 6.58
CA LYS A 228 12.13 -25.08 5.65
C LYS A 228 10.90 -25.91 5.32
N ASP A 229 10.08 -26.19 6.34
CA ASP A 229 8.84 -26.96 6.17
C ASP A 229 7.84 -26.17 5.32
N ILE A 230 7.75 -24.85 5.53
CA ILE A 230 6.93 -23.97 4.71
C ILE A 230 7.38 -24.00 3.25
N MET A 231 8.69 -23.91 2.98
CA MET A 231 9.21 -24.03 1.60
C MET A 231 8.92 -25.40 1.00
N ALA A 232 8.98 -26.47 1.78
CA ALA A 232 8.59 -27.82 1.35
C ALA A 232 7.09 -27.90 1.01
N GLU A 233 6.20 -27.41 1.89
CA GLU A 233 4.75 -27.36 1.64
C GLU A 233 4.44 -26.59 0.35
N ILE A 234 5.09 -25.44 0.12
CA ILE A 234 4.92 -24.65 -1.12
C ILE A 234 5.30 -25.48 -2.36
N ARG A 235 6.41 -26.22 -2.32
CA ARG A 235 6.82 -27.09 -3.44
C ARG A 235 5.86 -28.25 -3.66
N ASP A 236 5.42 -28.89 -2.58
CA ASP A 236 4.50 -30.03 -2.63
C ASP A 236 3.12 -29.63 -3.18
N LEU A 237 2.71 -28.38 -2.99
CA LEU A 237 1.54 -27.75 -3.61
C LEU A 237 1.74 -27.34 -5.09
N GLY A 238 2.89 -27.68 -5.67
CA GLY A 238 3.20 -27.44 -7.08
C GLY A 238 3.58 -26.00 -7.40
N PHE A 239 4.08 -25.23 -6.43
CA PHE A 239 4.62 -23.89 -6.65
C PHE A 239 6.14 -23.92 -6.77
N THR A 240 6.67 -24.69 -7.71
CA THR A 240 8.09 -24.76 -8.06
C THR A 240 8.47 -23.77 -9.18
N PRO A 241 9.75 -23.43 -9.37
CA PRO A 241 10.18 -22.52 -10.44
C PRO A 241 9.62 -22.92 -11.82
N GLY A 242 9.05 -21.95 -12.52
CA GLY A 242 8.45 -22.17 -13.85
C GLY A 242 7.10 -22.89 -13.85
N ALA A 243 6.51 -23.17 -12.68
CA ALA A 243 5.19 -23.80 -12.60
C ALA A 243 4.12 -22.98 -13.33
N LYS A 244 3.19 -23.69 -13.97
CA LYS A 244 2.06 -23.10 -14.69
C LYS A 244 0.76 -23.77 -14.28
N LEU A 245 -0.32 -23.01 -14.31
CA LEU A 245 -1.68 -23.50 -14.12
C LEU A 245 -2.37 -23.58 -15.49
N GLN A 246 -2.87 -24.77 -15.83
CA GLN A 246 -3.70 -25.00 -17.01
C GLN A 246 -5.15 -25.12 -16.56
N ARG A 247 -6.02 -24.23 -17.04
CA ARG A 247 -7.47 -24.31 -16.78
C ARG A 247 -8.22 -24.89 -17.97
N GLU A 248 -9.36 -25.49 -17.70
CA GLU A 248 -10.28 -25.93 -18.74
C GLU A 248 -10.71 -24.73 -19.61
N GLY A 249 -10.69 -24.91 -20.92
CA GLY A 249 -11.02 -23.84 -21.88
C GLY A 249 -9.90 -22.82 -22.16
N GLN A 250 -8.80 -22.81 -21.39
CA GLN A 250 -7.65 -21.94 -21.69
C GLN A 250 -6.72 -22.58 -22.71
N ARG A 251 -6.33 -21.84 -23.75
CA ARG A 251 -5.37 -22.33 -24.77
C ARG A 251 -3.93 -22.35 -24.29
N VAL A 252 -3.58 -21.46 -23.37
CA VAL A 252 -2.20 -21.25 -22.90
C VAL A 252 -2.19 -21.34 -21.37
N PRO A 253 -1.33 -22.18 -20.78
CA PRO A 253 -1.15 -22.22 -19.33
C PRO A 253 -0.61 -20.88 -18.81
N VAL A 254 -1.13 -20.44 -17.67
CA VAL A 254 -0.68 -19.20 -17.00
C VAL A 254 0.41 -19.50 -15.98
N SER A 255 1.47 -18.69 -15.93
CA SER A 255 2.53 -18.88 -14.93
C SER A 255 2.02 -18.66 -13.51
N ARG A 256 2.42 -19.54 -12.59
CA ARG A 256 2.15 -19.40 -11.15
C ARG A 256 3.23 -18.54 -10.50
N ARG A 257 2.86 -17.87 -9.42
CA ARG A 257 3.75 -17.04 -8.62
C ARG A 257 3.56 -17.33 -7.14
N VAL A 258 4.66 -17.40 -6.40
CA VAL A 258 4.67 -17.24 -4.94
C VAL A 258 5.11 -15.81 -4.65
N ASP A 259 4.33 -15.15 -3.81
CA ASP A 259 4.53 -13.76 -3.42
C ASP A 259 4.50 -13.69 -1.89
N PHE A 260 5.62 -13.33 -1.28
CA PHE A 260 5.62 -12.82 0.10
C PHE A 260 5.31 -11.33 0.05
N ASN A 261 4.09 -10.97 0.47
CA ASN A 261 3.59 -9.61 0.31
C ASN A 261 4.46 -8.58 1.06
N GLN A 262 4.99 -8.98 2.22
CA GLN A 262 5.89 -8.16 3.04
C GLN A 262 7.36 -8.41 2.68
N GLY A 263 8.21 -7.41 2.90
CA GLY A 263 9.66 -7.54 2.70
C GLY A 263 10.29 -8.48 3.73
N VAL A 264 11.06 -9.46 3.25
CA VAL A 264 11.80 -10.39 4.13
C VAL A 264 13.05 -9.73 4.72
N ASP A 265 13.42 -10.15 5.94
CA ASP A 265 14.46 -9.49 6.74
C ASP A 265 15.88 -9.76 6.21
N ALA A 266 16.50 -8.75 5.60
CA ALA A 266 17.87 -8.79 5.09
C ALA A 266 18.90 -9.28 6.12
N ARG A 267 18.69 -8.98 7.42
CA ARG A 267 19.60 -9.36 8.51
C ARG A 267 19.53 -10.84 8.86
N ILE A 268 18.48 -11.53 8.42
CA ILE A 268 18.35 -12.98 8.54
C ILE A 268 18.91 -13.63 7.28
N LEU A 269 18.46 -13.17 6.11
CA LEU A 269 18.90 -13.69 4.81
C LEU A 269 20.43 -13.69 4.65
N CYS A 270 21.10 -12.62 5.07
CA CYS A 270 22.55 -12.48 4.87
C CYS A 270 23.37 -13.44 5.74
N LYS A 271 22.80 -14.01 6.81
CA LYS A 271 23.55 -14.81 7.79
C LYS A 271 23.78 -16.24 7.34
N ASP A 272 22.81 -16.82 6.62
CA ASP A 272 22.88 -18.20 6.16
C ASP A 272 22.34 -18.31 4.73
N PRO A 273 23.19 -18.68 3.75
CA PRO A 273 22.76 -18.91 2.37
C PRO A 273 21.63 -19.94 2.20
N MET A 274 21.38 -20.79 3.21
CA MET A 274 20.24 -21.71 3.24
C MET A 274 18.91 -21.01 2.93
N PHE A 275 18.64 -19.83 3.48
CA PHE A 275 17.37 -19.14 3.26
C PHE A 275 17.13 -18.86 1.77
N LEU A 276 18.13 -18.27 1.10
CA LEU A 276 18.03 -17.89 -0.30
C LEU A 276 18.07 -19.11 -1.23
N ARG A 277 18.76 -20.19 -0.82
CA ARG A 277 18.71 -21.48 -1.51
C ARG A 277 17.32 -22.10 -1.44
N GLU A 278 16.64 -22.08 -0.30
CA GLU A 278 15.28 -22.60 -0.22
C GLU A 278 14.29 -21.72 -0.99
N LEU A 279 14.42 -20.38 -0.90
CA LEU A 279 13.57 -19.46 -1.68
C LEU A 279 13.73 -19.66 -3.20
N SER A 280 14.90 -20.05 -3.70
CA SER A 280 15.10 -20.31 -5.13
C SER A 280 14.44 -21.61 -5.61
N THR A 281 13.97 -22.47 -4.69
CA THR A 281 13.30 -23.75 -5.03
C THR A 281 11.79 -23.62 -5.20
N ILE A 282 11.23 -22.42 -5.06
CA ILE A 282 9.80 -22.14 -5.23
C ILE A 282 9.58 -21.14 -6.38
N ALA A 283 8.34 -20.98 -6.85
CA ALA A 283 7.96 -20.04 -7.90
C ALA A 283 7.98 -18.57 -7.44
N LEU A 284 8.96 -18.17 -6.63
CA LEU A 284 9.06 -16.85 -6.03
C LEU A 284 9.29 -15.76 -7.09
N ARG A 285 8.41 -14.76 -7.13
CA ARG A 285 8.60 -13.56 -7.94
C ARG A 285 7.75 -12.41 -7.39
N PRO A 286 8.32 -11.20 -7.18
CA PRO A 286 9.73 -10.95 -6.92
C PRO A 286 10.14 -11.44 -5.52
N LEU A 287 11.45 -11.54 -5.27
CA LEU A 287 11.97 -11.58 -3.90
C LEU A 287 11.97 -10.17 -3.31
N ARG A 288 11.11 -9.90 -2.32
CA ARG A 288 11.05 -8.61 -1.62
C ARG A 288 11.98 -8.59 -0.42
N ILE A 289 13.05 -7.79 -0.44
CA ILE A 289 13.96 -7.66 0.71
C ILE A 289 13.78 -6.29 1.36
N ALA A 290 13.51 -6.24 2.67
CA ALA A 290 13.30 -4.96 3.36
C ALA A 290 14.57 -4.10 3.38
N PHE A 291 14.48 -2.83 2.96
CA PHE A 291 15.58 -1.86 2.93
C PHE A 291 15.16 -0.45 3.38
N ASP A 292 14.67 -0.36 4.62
CA ASP A 292 14.04 0.87 5.13
C ASP A 292 15.01 1.95 5.62
N HIS A 293 16.29 1.63 5.86
CA HIS A 293 17.29 2.60 6.34
C HIS A 293 18.72 2.16 6.03
N LEU A 294 19.68 3.09 5.92
CA LEU A 294 21.06 2.75 5.58
C LEU A 294 21.78 1.86 6.60
N GLY A 295 21.32 1.83 7.85
CA GLY A 295 21.86 0.93 8.88
C GLY A 295 21.77 -0.56 8.53
N VAL A 296 20.91 -0.97 7.59
CA VAL A 296 20.84 -2.35 7.08
C VAL A 296 21.52 -2.54 5.70
N ARG A 297 22.26 -1.54 5.20
CA ARG A 297 22.95 -1.58 3.89
C ARG A 297 23.78 -2.85 3.69
N LYS A 298 24.70 -3.16 4.63
CA LYS A 298 25.58 -4.33 4.50
C LYS A 298 24.79 -5.66 4.48
N PRO A 299 23.87 -5.92 5.42
CA PRO A 299 22.98 -7.07 5.32
C PRO A 299 22.18 -7.15 4.01
N TYR A 300 21.63 -6.03 3.56
CA TYR A 300 20.86 -5.94 2.32
C TYR A 300 21.69 -6.31 1.10
N GLU A 301 22.84 -5.66 0.91
CA GLU A 301 23.74 -5.91 -0.21
C GLU A 301 24.20 -7.37 -0.24
N GLN A 302 24.59 -7.92 0.91
CA GLN A 302 25.00 -9.31 1.03
C GLN A 302 23.84 -10.26 0.67
N ALA A 303 22.62 -9.99 1.14
CA ALA A 303 21.45 -10.80 0.79
C ALA A 303 21.16 -10.77 -0.71
N VAL A 304 21.23 -9.60 -1.37
CA VAL A 304 21.05 -9.49 -2.82
C VAL A 304 22.10 -10.29 -3.59
N ARG A 305 23.38 -10.18 -3.23
CA ARG A 305 24.47 -10.92 -3.90
C ARG A 305 24.34 -12.44 -3.72
N ILE A 306 23.92 -12.91 -2.54
CA ILE A 306 23.64 -14.33 -2.31
C ILE A 306 22.39 -14.77 -3.10
N ALA A 307 21.37 -13.92 -3.20
CA ALA A 307 20.16 -14.24 -3.96
C ALA A 307 20.50 -14.45 -5.43
N HIS A 308 21.28 -13.52 -5.99
CA HIS A 308 21.81 -13.61 -7.35
C HIS A 308 22.62 -14.90 -7.58
N SER A 309 23.47 -15.33 -6.62
CA SER A 309 24.24 -16.57 -6.79
C SER A 309 23.39 -17.85 -6.80
N PHE A 310 22.13 -17.78 -6.34
CA PHE A 310 21.14 -18.86 -6.46
C PHE A 310 20.16 -18.66 -7.62
N GLY A 311 20.39 -17.69 -8.51
CA GLY A 311 19.55 -17.44 -9.69
C GLY A 311 18.28 -16.63 -9.41
N LEU A 312 18.17 -16.00 -8.24
CA LEU A 312 17.09 -15.07 -7.94
C LEU A 312 17.45 -13.68 -8.49
N THR A 313 16.97 -13.37 -9.69
CA THR A 313 17.36 -12.16 -10.44
C THR A 313 16.28 -11.08 -10.50
N GLU A 314 15.07 -11.35 -10.00
CA GLU A 314 13.99 -10.36 -9.89
C GLU A 314 13.72 -10.06 -8.42
N LEU A 315 14.10 -8.87 -7.98
CA LEU A 315 13.99 -8.44 -6.59
C LEU A 315 13.26 -7.11 -6.50
N SER A 316 12.65 -6.86 -5.36
CA SER A 316 12.16 -5.53 -5.05
C SER A 316 12.25 -5.21 -3.57
N ASN A 317 11.93 -3.98 -3.22
CA ASN A 317 11.89 -3.55 -1.84
C ASN A 317 10.87 -2.42 -1.66
N TYR A 318 10.28 -2.39 -0.47
CA TYR A 318 9.65 -1.17 0.04
C TYR A 318 10.74 -0.36 0.74
N MET A 319 10.78 0.94 0.47
CA MET A 319 11.73 1.87 1.06
C MET A 319 10.98 2.90 1.87
N LEU A 320 10.90 2.71 3.19
CA LEU A 320 10.39 3.76 4.06
C LEU A 320 11.25 5.03 3.90
N TYR A 321 10.60 6.19 3.85
CA TYR A 321 11.25 7.49 3.98
C TYR A 321 10.40 8.43 4.82
N ASN A 322 10.93 9.59 5.20
CA ASN A 322 10.22 10.59 6.01
C ASN A 322 9.93 10.15 7.46
N PHE A 323 10.70 9.18 8.01
CA PHE A 323 10.59 8.77 9.41
C PHE A 323 11.65 9.49 10.28
N HIS A 324 12.86 8.94 10.31
CA HIS A 324 14.05 9.57 10.93
C HIS A 324 15.20 9.76 9.91
N ASP A 325 14.97 9.32 8.68
CA ASP A 325 15.85 9.46 7.52
C ASP A 325 15.71 10.85 6.90
N GLY A 326 16.73 11.28 6.17
CA GLY A 326 16.72 12.48 5.33
C GLY A 326 16.76 12.12 3.85
N PRO A 327 16.69 13.12 2.95
CA PRO A 327 16.83 12.92 1.51
C PRO A 327 18.12 12.17 1.11
N ASP A 328 19.21 12.36 1.84
CA ASP A 328 20.50 11.67 1.66
C ASP A 328 20.38 10.15 1.85
N ASP A 329 19.74 9.72 2.94
CA ASP A 329 19.58 8.30 3.25
C ASP A 329 18.72 7.59 2.20
N LEU A 330 17.59 8.19 1.79
CA LEU A 330 16.75 7.63 0.74
C LEU A 330 17.50 7.56 -0.60
N PHE A 331 18.20 8.63 -1.00
CA PHE A 331 18.96 8.66 -2.25
C PHE A 331 20.00 7.55 -2.31
N GLU A 332 20.81 7.39 -1.26
CA GLU A 332 21.84 6.36 -1.19
C GLU A 332 21.26 4.94 -1.30
N ARG A 333 20.11 4.69 -0.68
CA ARG A 333 19.43 3.39 -0.81
C ARG A 333 18.95 3.13 -2.22
N MET A 334 18.35 4.14 -2.87
CA MET A 334 17.90 4.02 -4.25
C MET A 334 19.08 3.82 -5.21
N ARG A 335 20.17 4.61 -5.07
CA ARG A 335 21.37 4.50 -5.91
C ARG A 335 22.10 3.17 -5.73
N LEU A 336 22.09 2.60 -4.53
CA LEU A 336 22.65 1.26 -4.29
C LEU A 336 21.94 0.19 -5.14
N ASN A 337 20.61 0.26 -5.29
CA ASN A 337 19.90 -0.70 -6.13
C ASN A 337 20.26 -0.58 -7.60
N VAL A 338 20.42 0.64 -8.11
CA VAL A 338 20.90 0.88 -9.48
C VAL A 338 22.30 0.27 -9.64
N THR A 339 23.20 0.53 -8.69
CA THR A 339 24.56 -0.04 -8.70
C THR A 339 24.52 -1.57 -8.73
N LEU A 340 23.67 -2.20 -7.92
CA LEU A 340 23.53 -3.66 -7.89
C LEU A 340 22.93 -4.24 -9.18
N ASN A 341 22.03 -3.51 -9.85
CA ASN A 341 21.56 -3.90 -11.19
C ASN A 341 22.68 -3.86 -12.22
N GLU A 342 23.47 -2.77 -12.24
CA GLU A 342 24.60 -2.59 -13.16
C GLU A 342 25.67 -3.68 -12.95
N GLU A 343 26.00 -4.00 -11.70
CA GLU A 343 27.04 -4.98 -11.36
C GLU A 343 26.62 -6.43 -11.59
N LEU A 344 25.37 -6.79 -11.27
CA LEU A 344 24.93 -8.19 -11.23
C LEU A 344 24.05 -8.58 -12.41
N GLY A 345 23.59 -7.63 -13.22
CA GLY A 345 22.63 -7.90 -14.31
C GLY A 345 21.27 -8.41 -13.80
N VAL A 346 20.89 -8.05 -12.57
CA VAL A 346 19.59 -8.34 -11.97
C VAL A 346 18.58 -7.24 -12.28
N ARG A 347 17.30 -7.49 -11.94
CA ARG A 347 16.22 -6.49 -11.98
C ARG A 347 15.74 -6.22 -10.56
N ILE A 348 16.22 -5.13 -9.98
CA ILE A 348 15.80 -4.57 -8.69
C ILE A 348 15.02 -3.29 -8.94
N TRP A 349 13.79 -3.23 -8.46
CA TRP A 349 13.00 -2.00 -8.40
C TRP A 349 12.58 -1.68 -6.97
N SER A 350 12.34 -0.41 -6.70
CA SER A 350 12.05 0.06 -5.33
C SER A 350 10.72 0.78 -5.29
N PHE A 351 10.00 0.65 -4.18
CA PHE A 351 8.78 1.40 -3.89
C PHE A 351 9.03 2.33 -2.69
N PRO A 352 9.37 3.61 -2.91
CA PRO A 352 9.46 4.57 -1.82
C PRO A 352 8.11 4.78 -1.15
N MET A 353 8.05 4.55 0.15
CA MET A 353 6.85 4.62 0.97
C MET A 353 7.01 5.73 1.99
N ARG A 354 6.23 6.81 1.83
CA ARG A 354 6.26 7.93 2.78
C ARG A 354 5.71 7.47 4.11
N PHE A 355 6.51 7.59 5.16
CA PHE A 355 6.07 7.30 6.51
C PHE A 355 4.89 8.20 6.92
N GLN A 356 3.87 7.55 7.47
CA GLN A 356 2.75 8.16 8.17
C GLN A 356 2.59 7.44 9.52
N PRO A 357 2.38 8.17 10.63
CA PRO A 357 2.09 7.54 11.90
C PRO A 357 0.84 6.67 11.79
N THR A 358 0.94 5.46 12.35
CA THR A 358 -0.09 4.40 12.24
C THR A 358 -1.46 4.77 12.82
N ASP A 359 -1.50 5.82 13.64
CA ASP A 359 -2.67 6.32 14.37
C ASP A 359 -3.13 7.71 13.89
N ARG A 360 -2.64 8.16 12.72
CA ARG A 360 -2.98 9.44 12.13
C ARG A 360 -4.13 9.30 11.10
N PRO A 361 -5.14 10.20 11.11
CA PRO A 361 -6.30 10.14 10.21
C PRO A 361 -6.07 10.81 8.84
N ASP A 362 -4.88 11.33 8.56
CA ASP A 362 -4.53 12.12 7.38
C ASP A 362 -3.06 11.86 6.96
N ARG A 363 -2.64 12.37 5.79
CA ARG A 363 -1.27 12.17 5.25
C ARG A 363 -0.31 13.34 5.48
N GLY A 364 -0.61 14.23 6.42
CA GLY A 364 0.14 15.46 6.66
C GLY A 364 1.41 15.30 7.50
N HIS A 365 1.93 14.09 7.76
CA HIS A 365 3.14 13.94 8.56
C HIS A 365 4.40 14.38 7.80
N ILE A 366 5.22 15.20 8.44
CA ILE A 366 6.51 15.68 7.94
C ILE A 366 7.55 15.25 8.98
N GLY A 367 8.54 14.47 8.55
CA GLY A 367 9.64 14.00 9.37
C GLY A 367 10.68 15.10 9.59
N GLU A 368 11.51 14.93 10.62
CA GLU A 368 12.42 15.96 11.13
C GLU A 368 13.45 16.49 10.11
N LYS A 369 13.80 15.66 9.12
CA LYS A 369 14.84 15.95 8.12
C LYS A 369 14.28 16.26 6.73
N TRP A 370 12.95 16.37 6.61
CA TRP A 370 12.26 16.62 5.36
C TRP A 370 11.46 17.92 5.47
N SER A 371 11.42 18.70 4.39
CA SER A 371 10.51 19.84 4.30
C SER A 371 9.20 19.45 3.60
N ARG A 372 8.13 20.22 3.84
CA ARG A 372 6.85 20.01 3.13
C ARG A 372 7.05 20.11 1.62
N TYR A 373 7.87 21.06 1.16
CA TYR A 373 8.16 21.25 -0.25
C TYR A 373 8.87 20.03 -0.84
N GLN A 374 9.93 19.53 -0.19
CA GLN A 374 10.68 18.36 -0.68
C GLN A 374 9.81 17.10 -0.74
N LEU A 375 8.93 16.89 0.23
CA LEU A 375 8.01 15.75 0.22
C LEU A 375 7.02 15.82 -0.95
N ARG A 376 6.57 17.03 -1.31
CA ARG A 376 5.72 17.25 -2.47
C ARG A 376 6.52 17.04 -3.77
N SER A 377 7.73 17.57 -3.88
CA SER A 377 8.62 17.30 -5.01
C SER A 377 8.85 15.80 -5.22
N MET A 378 9.15 15.05 -4.15
CA MET A 378 9.31 13.60 -4.22
C MET A 378 8.03 12.90 -4.71
N GLN A 379 6.86 13.33 -4.23
CA GLN A 379 5.58 12.79 -4.69
C GLN A 379 5.36 13.05 -6.18
N ILE A 380 5.70 14.24 -6.69
CA ILE A 380 5.57 14.59 -8.11
C ILE A 380 6.51 13.76 -8.98
N VAL A 381 7.76 13.55 -8.53
CA VAL A 381 8.69 12.63 -9.20
C VAL A 381 8.07 11.23 -9.28
N LEU A 382 7.54 10.73 -8.15
CA LEU A 382 6.92 9.40 -8.09
C LEU A 382 5.63 9.29 -8.91
N GLN A 383 4.84 10.36 -9.06
CA GLN A 383 3.67 10.38 -9.95
C GLN A 383 4.09 10.09 -11.40
N ALA A 384 5.17 10.71 -11.87
CA ALA A 384 5.71 10.48 -13.20
C ALA A 384 6.27 9.04 -13.40
N THR A 385 6.62 8.36 -12.30
CA THR A 385 7.15 6.99 -12.33
C THR A 385 6.16 5.92 -11.83
N HIS A 386 4.89 6.27 -11.63
CA HIS A 386 3.86 5.40 -11.04
C HIS A 386 4.23 4.81 -9.67
N GLY A 387 4.97 5.55 -8.85
CA GLY A 387 5.40 5.13 -7.51
C GLY A 387 6.56 4.14 -7.51
N VAL A 388 7.19 3.92 -8.67
CA VAL A 388 8.28 2.95 -8.83
C VAL A 388 9.59 3.68 -9.09
N VAL A 389 10.64 3.29 -8.39
CA VAL A 389 12.02 3.65 -8.75
C VAL A 389 12.59 2.50 -9.55
N SER A 390 12.76 2.74 -10.86
CA SER A 390 13.38 1.76 -11.76
C SER A 390 14.84 1.55 -11.38
N GLY A 391 15.29 0.32 -11.62
CA GLY A 391 16.69 -0.04 -11.56
C GLY A 391 17.52 0.40 -12.77
N GLU A 392 16.86 0.89 -13.82
CA GLU A 392 17.50 1.30 -15.08
C GLU A 392 18.28 2.63 -14.90
N PRO A 393 19.59 2.67 -15.16
CA PRO A 393 20.44 3.81 -14.83
C PRO A 393 20.08 5.15 -15.50
N ASP A 394 19.65 5.16 -16.76
CA ASP A 394 19.33 6.42 -17.47
C ASP A 394 18.03 7.02 -16.92
N PHE A 395 17.02 6.18 -16.73
CA PHE A 395 15.75 6.56 -16.11
C PHE A 395 15.96 7.05 -14.68
N PHE A 396 16.76 6.33 -13.89
CA PHE A 396 17.07 6.73 -12.52
C PHE A 396 17.74 8.10 -12.47
N ARG A 397 18.80 8.30 -13.27
CA ARG A 397 19.54 9.57 -13.32
C ARG A 397 18.66 10.73 -13.77
N ARG A 398 17.73 10.48 -14.70
CA ARG A 398 16.74 11.49 -15.13
C ARG A 398 15.78 11.88 -13.99
N ALA A 399 15.24 10.90 -13.28
CA ALA A 399 14.23 11.14 -12.25
C ALA A 399 14.79 11.65 -10.92
N PHE A 400 15.96 11.15 -10.50
CA PHE A 400 16.52 11.38 -9.16
C PHE A 400 17.92 12.01 -9.17
N GLY A 401 18.58 12.12 -10.31
CA GLY A 401 19.96 12.60 -10.42
C GLY A 401 21.00 11.49 -10.25
N ASP A 402 22.27 11.79 -10.54
CA ASP A 402 23.38 10.84 -10.42
C ASP A 402 24.13 10.98 -9.09
N THR A 403 24.10 12.17 -8.50
CA THR A 403 24.66 12.48 -7.18
C THR A 403 23.60 12.99 -6.21
N TYR A 404 23.88 12.93 -4.91
CA TYR A 404 22.99 13.51 -3.89
C TYR A 404 22.73 15.01 -4.11
N GLN A 405 23.71 15.75 -4.64
CA GLN A 405 23.52 17.16 -4.96
C GLN A 405 22.53 17.36 -6.13
N ASP A 406 22.53 16.46 -7.11
CA ASP A 406 21.52 16.46 -8.18
C ASP A 406 20.13 16.21 -7.61
N TYR A 407 20.02 15.24 -6.71
CA TYR A 407 18.77 14.92 -6.04
C TYR A 407 18.22 16.10 -5.25
N LEU A 408 19.05 16.79 -4.46
CA LEU A 408 18.64 18.00 -3.76
C LEU A 408 18.19 19.11 -4.70
N ARG A 409 18.88 19.28 -5.85
CA ARG A 409 18.46 20.25 -6.88
C ARG A 409 17.09 19.90 -7.46
N ILE A 410 16.81 18.62 -7.71
CA ILE A 410 15.50 18.15 -8.19
C ILE A 410 14.44 18.40 -7.12
N LEU A 411 14.69 18.07 -5.86
CA LEU A 411 13.73 18.28 -4.77
C LEU A 411 13.43 19.77 -4.50
N ALA A 412 14.35 20.67 -4.83
CA ALA A 412 14.20 22.11 -4.71
C ALA A 412 13.75 22.80 -6.02
N MET A 413 13.41 22.04 -7.07
CA MET A 413 12.98 22.57 -8.35
C MET A 413 11.49 22.98 -8.32
N PRO A 414 11.06 24.01 -9.07
CA PRO A 414 9.65 24.27 -9.30
C PRO A 414 8.88 23.01 -9.69
N HIS A 415 7.72 22.79 -9.06
CA HIS A 415 6.91 21.60 -9.28
C HIS A 415 6.49 21.43 -10.75
N ASP A 416 6.20 22.53 -11.44
CA ASP A 416 5.87 22.51 -12.88
C ASP A 416 7.04 22.01 -13.73
N PHE A 417 8.27 22.30 -13.33
CA PHE A 417 9.47 21.86 -14.04
C PHE A 417 9.75 20.38 -13.79
N ILE A 418 9.43 19.86 -12.60
CA ILE A 418 9.50 18.42 -12.31
C ILE A 418 8.46 17.67 -13.14
N PHE A 419 7.21 18.12 -13.12
CA PHE A 419 6.10 17.41 -13.78
C PHE A 419 6.16 17.50 -15.30
N ASN A 420 6.47 18.68 -15.87
CA ASN A 420 6.53 18.92 -17.31
C ASN A 420 7.98 18.96 -17.82
N ARG A 421 8.82 18.05 -17.33
CA ARG A 421 10.28 18.10 -17.53
C ARG A 421 10.71 18.19 -18.99
N ASP A 422 10.11 17.41 -19.88
CA ASP A 422 10.42 17.41 -21.32
C ASP A 422 10.13 18.76 -21.98
N TRP A 423 9.02 19.40 -21.60
CA TRP A 423 8.61 20.70 -22.14
C TRP A 423 9.60 21.81 -21.78
N TYR A 424 10.15 21.77 -20.56
CA TYR A 424 11.16 22.71 -20.09
C TYR A 424 12.57 22.38 -20.58
N GLU A 425 12.96 21.11 -20.72
CA GLU A 425 14.30 20.76 -21.17
C GLU A 425 14.47 20.86 -22.69
N PHE A 426 13.45 20.47 -23.46
CA PHE A 426 13.55 20.30 -24.91
C PHE A 426 12.52 21.12 -25.70
N GLY A 427 11.50 21.66 -25.02
CA GLY A 427 10.40 22.37 -25.63
C GLY A 427 10.45 23.90 -25.49
N PRO A 428 9.29 24.57 -25.68
CA PRO A 428 9.17 26.03 -25.59
C PRO A 428 9.56 26.63 -24.24
N GLY A 429 9.54 25.85 -23.14
CA GLY A 429 9.90 26.29 -21.80
C GLY A 429 11.40 26.46 -21.55
N ARG A 430 12.24 26.09 -22.53
CA ARG A 430 13.69 26.03 -22.34
C ARG A 430 14.34 27.35 -21.93
N ALA A 431 13.90 28.47 -22.47
CA ALA A 431 14.45 29.77 -22.10
C ALA A 431 14.21 30.07 -20.60
N GLU A 432 13.00 29.80 -20.11
CA GLU A 432 12.63 29.96 -18.69
C GLU A 432 13.44 29.03 -17.79
N PHE A 433 13.63 27.78 -18.20
CA PHE A 433 14.44 26.80 -17.47
C PHE A 433 15.91 27.22 -17.37
N GLU A 434 16.49 27.76 -18.44
CA GLU A 434 17.86 28.29 -18.45
C GLU A 434 18.01 29.55 -17.56
N GLU A 435 17.00 30.42 -17.53
CA GLU A 435 16.96 31.59 -16.64
C GLU A 435 16.89 31.17 -15.17
N TYR A 436 16.02 30.23 -14.83
CA TYR A 436 15.96 29.62 -13.50
C TYR A 436 17.30 29.03 -13.10
N GLY A 437 17.95 28.27 -13.99
CA GLY A 437 19.27 27.69 -13.74
C GLY A 437 20.33 28.74 -13.40
N LYS A 438 20.35 29.86 -14.14
CA LYS A 438 21.25 31.01 -13.86
C LYS A 438 20.94 31.69 -12.53
N ALA A 439 19.67 31.79 -12.15
CA ALA A 439 19.26 32.39 -10.88
C ALA A 439 19.65 31.49 -9.69
N VAL A 440 19.37 30.19 -9.76
CA VAL A 440 19.71 29.20 -8.73
C VAL A 440 21.21 29.03 -8.54
N ALA A 441 22.00 29.17 -9.61
CA ALA A 441 23.47 29.10 -9.51
C ALA A 441 24.07 30.20 -8.62
N LYS A 442 23.34 31.30 -8.37
CA LYS A 442 23.77 32.40 -7.49
C LYS A 442 23.41 32.20 -6.02
N LEU A 443 22.58 31.20 -5.69
CA LEU A 443 22.18 30.93 -4.31
C LEU A 443 23.33 30.30 -3.52
N SER A 444 23.63 30.90 -2.37
CA SER A 444 24.44 30.28 -1.32
C SER A 444 23.68 29.13 -0.64
N ASP A 445 24.36 28.33 0.18
CA ASP A 445 23.71 27.27 0.97
C ASP A 445 22.65 27.83 1.93
N GLY A 446 22.91 29.03 2.48
CA GLY A 446 21.94 29.75 3.31
C GLY A 446 20.70 30.18 2.52
N ASP A 447 20.89 30.71 1.31
CA ASP A 447 19.78 31.09 0.42
C ASP A 447 18.93 29.87 0.02
N ARG A 448 19.56 28.72 -0.24
CA ARG A 448 18.85 27.47 -0.56
C ARG A 448 18.00 26.99 0.60
N ALA A 449 18.53 27.04 1.81
CA ALA A 449 17.78 26.69 3.02
C ALA A 449 16.61 27.65 3.26
N GLU A 450 16.81 28.96 3.08
CA GLU A 450 15.76 29.97 3.18
C GLU A 450 14.65 29.74 2.14
N LEU A 451 15.02 29.50 0.87
CA LEU A 451 14.06 29.22 -0.21
C LEU A 451 13.16 28.03 0.12
N VAL A 452 13.74 26.89 0.53
CA VAL A 452 12.98 25.69 0.89
C VAL A 452 12.08 25.93 2.11
N SER A 453 12.54 26.72 3.08
CA SER A 453 11.76 27.12 4.26
C SER A 453 10.53 27.96 3.85
N LEU A 454 10.72 28.98 3.02
CA LEU A 454 9.64 29.85 2.53
C LEU A 454 8.60 29.06 1.74
N LEU A 455 9.02 28.21 0.80
CA LEU A 455 8.13 27.34 0.04
C LEU A 455 7.37 26.33 0.92
N SER A 456 7.93 25.98 2.08
CA SER A 456 7.30 25.10 3.06
C SER A 456 6.39 25.84 4.04
N SER A 457 6.31 27.17 3.99
CA SER A 457 5.55 27.98 4.95
C SER A 457 4.07 28.16 4.59
N CYS A 458 3.69 28.14 3.30
CA CYS A 458 2.32 28.39 2.85
C CYS A 458 1.88 27.48 1.68
N ASP A 459 0.57 27.36 1.46
CA ASP A 459 0.03 26.63 0.31
C ASP A 459 0.59 27.19 -1.03
N PRO A 460 0.87 26.35 -2.04
CA PRO A 460 1.41 26.81 -3.33
C PRO A 460 0.63 27.94 -4.01
N ARG A 461 -0.68 28.08 -3.73
CA ARG A 461 -1.53 29.20 -4.20
C ARG A 461 -1.14 30.58 -3.65
N HIS A 462 -0.21 30.63 -2.70
CA HIS A 462 0.25 31.85 -2.03
C HIS A 462 1.75 32.12 -2.25
N PHE A 463 2.40 31.37 -3.15
CA PHE A 463 3.83 31.56 -3.44
C PHE A 463 4.15 32.91 -4.08
N ASP A 464 3.16 33.55 -4.72
CA ASP A 464 3.26 34.90 -5.28
C ASP A 464 3.63 35.97 -4.24
N ARG A 465 3.34 35.72 -2.96
CA ARG A 465 3.58 36.66 -1.85
C ARG A 465 4.89 36.41 -1.10
N LEU A 466 5.56 35.29 -1.35
CA LEU A 466 6.82 34.95 -0.68
C LEU A 466 7.98 35.94 -0.97
N PRO A 467 8.09 36.59 -2.15
CA PRO A 467 9.13 37.58 -2.41
C PRO A 467 9.17 38.73 -1.40
N GLU A 468 8.04 39.06 -0.76
CA GLU A 468 7.91 40.10 0.27
C GLU A 468 8.47 39.66 1.63
N GLN A 469 8.71 38.36 1.83
CA GLN A 469 9.09 37.77 3.12
C GLN A 469 10.59 37.48 3.23
N THR A 470 11.38 37.76 2.19
CA THR A 470 12.83 37.55 2.17
C THR A 470 13.60 38.86 2.02
N SER A 471 14.72 38.97 2.73
CA SER A 471 15.71 40.04 2.54
C SER A 471 16.78 39.67 1.51
N SER A 472 16.93 38.39 1.17
CA SER A 472 17.88 37.92 0.16
C SER A 472 17.39 38.28 -1.23
N THR A 473 18.19 39.09 -1.93
CA THR A 473 17.90 39.44 -3.33
C THR A 473 17.96 38.21 -4.23
N ALA A 474 18.85 37.26 -3.94
CA ALA A 474 19.00 36.03 -4.71
C ALA A 474 17.76 35.14 -4.57
N VAL A 475 17.27 34.92 -3.34
CA VAL A 475 16.03 34.16 -3.08
C VAL A 475 14.83 34.84 -3.73
N ARG A 476 14.72 36.17 -3.59
CA ARG A 476 13.65 36.97 -4.21
C ARG A 476 13.58 36.80 -5.73
N THR A 477 14.72 36.66 -6.40
CA THR A 477 14.78 36.42 -7.86
C THR A 477 14.29 35.03 -8.24
N VAL A 478 14.45 34.02 -7.37
CA VAL A 478 14.10 32.62 -7.69
C VAL A 478 12.63 32.30 -7.40
N LEU A 479 12.04 32.89 -6.36
CA LEU A 479 10.66 32.62 -5.93
C LEU A 479 9.59 32.72 -7.03
N PRO A 480 9.63 33.68 -7.98
CA PRO A 480 8.65 33.77 -9.05
C PRO A 480 8.54 32.49 -9.91
N PHE A 481 9.63 31.76 -10.13
CA PHE A 481 9.62 30.50 -10.89
C PHE A 481 8.87 29.37 -10.18
N HIS A 482 8.67 29.47 -8.86
CA HIS A 482 7.98 28.45 -8.07
C HIS A 482 6.47 28.64 -8.06
N VAL A 483 5.95 29.79 -8.49
CA VAL A 483 4.51 30.06 -8.53
C VAL A 483 3.85 29.10 -9.53
N PRO A 484 2.93 28.22 -9.10
CA PRO A 484 2.34 27.22 -9.98
C PRO A 484 1.51 27.86 -11.10
N HIS A 485 1.66 27.35 -12.32
CA HIS A 485 0.80 27.75 -13.42
C HIS A 485 -0.60 27.10 -13.28
N PRO A 486 -1.67 27.78 -13.71
CA PRO A 486 -3.00 27.18 -13.78
C PRO A 486 -3.00 25.90 -14.62
N LYS A 487 -3.77 24.87 -14.21
CA LYS A 487 -3.90 23.62 -14.99
C LYS A 487 -4.35 23.86 -16.44
N THR A 488 -5.13 24.92 -16.69
CA THR A 488 -5.57 25.31 -18.04
C THR A 488 -4.42 25.69 -18.97
N THR A 489 -3.31 26.21 -18.44
CA THR A 489 -2.08 26.49 -19.19
C THR A 489 -1.49 25.22 -19.78
N TRP A 490 -1.53 24.12 -19.02
CA TRP A 490 -0.97 22.83 -19.41
C TRP A 490 -1.89 21.97 -20.27
N ALA A 491 -3.18 22.30 -20.34
CA ALA A 491 -4.18 21.50 -21.07
C ALA A 491 -3.83 21.31 -22.56
N GLY A 492 -3.18 22.30 -23.20
CA GLY A 492 -2.69 22.17 -24.57
C GLY A 492 -1.51 21.20 -24.69
N VAL A 493 -0.56 21.28 -23.76
CA VAL A 493 0.64 20.43 -23.71
C VAL A 493 0.23 18.97 -23.49
N TRP A 494 -0.63 18.70 -22.51
CA TRP A 494 -1.08 17.35 -22.18
C TRP A 494 -1.95 16.69 -23.26
N ARG A 495 -2.52 17.48 -24.18
CA ARG A 495 -3.27 16.97 -25.34
C ARG A 495 -2.37 16.60 -26.52
N SER A 496 -1.27 17.34 -26.72
CA SER A 496 -0.32 17.10 -27.82
C SER A 496 0.73 16.05 -27.48
N ASP A 497 1.17 16.04 -26.23
CA ASP A 497 2.08 15.07 -25.64
C ASP A 497 1.55 14.81 -24.24
N ARG A 498 0.92 13.65 -24.00
CA ARG A 498 0.88 13.18 -22.60
C ARG A 498 2.36 13.10 -22.20
N PRO A 499 2.80 13.83 -21.14
CA PRO A 499 4.19 13.70 -20.68
C PRO A 499 4.46 12.21 -20.57
N GLY A 500 5.53 11.74 -21.22
CA GLY A 500 5.78 10.32 -21.42
C GLY A 500 5.88 9.64 -20.06
N ILE A 501 4.74 9.15 -19.54
CA ILE A 501 4.72 8.43 -18.29
C ILE A 501 5.46 7.14 -18.61
N ALA A 502 6.65 6.99 -18.03
CA ALA A 502 7.47 5.84 -18.34
C ALA A 502 6.73 4.58 -17.90
N ASP A 503 6.47 3.69 -18.87
CA ASP A 503 6.03 2.35 -18.55
C ASP A 503 7.21 1.62 -17.93
N VAL A 504 7.18 1.49 -16.60
CA VAL A 504 8.20 0.76 -15.84
C VAL A 504 8.05 -0.77 -16.01
N GLY A 505 7.07 -1.21 -16.81
CA GLY A 505 6.85 -2.61 -17.18
C GLY A 505 6.47 -3.49 -15.99
N LEU A 506 5.77 -2.91 -15.01
CA LEU A 506 5.28 -3.62 -13.82
C LEU A 506 3.75 -3.77 -13.87
N PRO A 507 3.24 -5.02 -13.86
CA PRO A 507 1.82 -5.33 -13.75
C PRO A 507 1.18 -4.73 -12.49
N ASP A 508 -0.11 -4.39 -12.56
CA ASP A 508 -0.84 -3.74 -11.46
C ASP A 508 -0.88 -4.57 -10.16
N ASP A 509 -0.87 -5.90 -10.27
CA ASP A 509 -0.83 -6.82 -9.14
C ASP A 509 0.53 -6.82 -8.41
N GLU A 510 1.60 -6.40 -9.09
CA GLU A 510 2.95 -6.27 -8.52
C GLU A 510 3.23 -4.86 -7.95
N ARG A 511 2.42 -3.86 -8.30
CA ARG A 511 2.54 -2.50 -7.76
C ARG A 511 2.18 -2.45 -6.28
N VAL A 512 2.69 -1.47 -5.55
CA VAL A 512 2.30 -1.25 -4.16
C VAL A 512 0.83 -0.81 -4.08
N GLU A 513 0.13 -1.23 -3.04
CA GLU A 513 -1.31 -0.98 -2.87
C GLU A 513 -1.64 0.52 -2.81
N ASP A 514 -0.80 1.31 -2.14
CA ASP A 514 -0.98 2.75 -2.04
C ASP A 514 0.38 3.45 -1.97
N ALA A 515 0.82 3.99 -3.11
CA ALA A 515 2.05 4.79 -3.22
C ALA A 515 1.88 6.24 -2.72
N GLY A 516 0.69 6.63 -2.27
CA GLY A 516 0.39 7.98 -1.78
C GLY A 516 0.41 9.06 -2.87
N LEU A 517 0.14 8.69 -4.12
CA LEU A 517 0.28 9.60 -5.27
C LEU A 517 -0.92 10.57 -5.42
N ASP A 518 -2.13 10.16 -5.03
CA ASP A 518 -3.36 10.89 -5.39
C ASP A 518 -3.84 11.89 -4.31
N TYR A 519 -3.18 11.94 -3.14
CA TYR A 519 -3.72 12.58 -1.93
C TYR A 519 -4.05 14.08 -2.05
N GLU A 520 -3.35 14.84 -2.89
CA GLU A 520 -3.60 16.29 -3.04
C GLU A 520 -4.52 16.63 -4.21
N GLU A 521 -4.88 15.67 -5.08
CA GLU A 521 -5.89 15.92 -6.11
C GLU A 521 -7.29 16.03 -5.50
N ASP A 522 -7.57 15.27 -4.45
CA ASP A 522 -8.86 15.30 -3.73
C ASP A 522 -9.10 16.62 -2.97
N ALA A 523 -8.03 17.35 -2.59
CA ALA A 523 -8.14 18.67 -1.98
C ALA A 523 -8.44 19.79 -3.00
N ALA A 524 -8.21 19.52 -4.29
CA ALA A 524 -8.43 20.42 -5.41
C ALA A 524 -9.57 19.90 -6.30
N GLY A 525 -10.77 19.73 -5.72
CA GLY A 525 -12.05 19.55 -6.40
C GLY A 525 -12.00 18.85 -7.75
N THR A 526 -12.25 17.54 -7.76
CA THR A 526 -12.42 16.76 -8.98
C THR A 526 -13.52 17.40 -9.84
N ILE A 527 -13.15 17.91 -11.02
CA ILE A 527 -14.11 18.18 -12.08
C ILE A 527 -14.60 16.81 -12.53
N VAL A 528 -15.82 16.46 -12.11
CA VAL A 528 -16.55 15.31 -12.64
C VAL A 528 -16.79 15.62 -14.12
N GLU A 529 -16.11 14.89 -15.01
CA GLU A 529 -16.52 14.79 -16.40
C GLU A 529 -17.86 14.05 -16.44
N THR A 530 -18.95 14.81 -16.37
CA THR A 530 -20.27 14.31 -16.78
C THR A 530 -20.23 14.10 -18.29
N SER A 531 -20.04 12.86 -18.71
CA SER A 531 -20.39 12.43 -20.06
C SER A 531 -21.91 12.53 -20.21
N MET A 532 -22.39 13.69 -20.68
CA MET A 532 -23.72 13.80 -21.27
C MET A 532 -23.66 13.11 -22.63
N GLU A 533 -24.09 11.85 -22.69
CA GLU A 533 -24.56 11.26 -23.93
C GLU A 533 -25.93 11.87 -24.25
N THR A 534 -25.95 12.61 -25.34
CA THR A 534 -27.16 13.08 -26.02
C THR A 534 -27.85 11.90 -26.72
N ALA A 535 -29.04 11.54 -26.25
CA ALA A 535 -30.23 11.27 -27.07
C ALA A 535 -31.48 11.30 -26.18
#